data_AF-A0A6M0A0E7-F1
#
_entry.id   AF-A0A6M0A0E7-F1
#
_cell.length_a   1.000
_cell.length_b   1.000
_cell.length_c   1.000
_cell.angle_alpha   90.00
_cell.angle_beta   90.00
_cell.angle_gamma   90.00
#
_symmetry.space_group_name_H-M   'P 1'
#
loop_
_entity.id
_entity.type
_entity.pdbx_description
1 polymer ?
#
loop_
_entity_poly.entity_id
_entity_poly.type
_entity_poly.pdbx_seq_one_letter_code
_entity_poly.pdbx_strand_id
1 'polypeptide(L)'
;CPSTTTTVGAVKVKVFDRNGGLLGEVTNSKTGTEYLGFATDDDKEKIAGVQMSLLSPENGGYLIGDISFIQQVPQKVLCQNTAPNNLVVNGSFEKPDTQTEYSYGVKGFLVKTPIEGWQSSQNIEINHKDLGKSAYSGSQFVDLDSINATTKISQKIATQVGKTYKLTFAFEASDNLAAVEHDKLNVYWGNELLEALDKLDNDTAWEVMNYDVEAKTTETILSFDNLNEKANSYGTRLDAVSLNLCQ
;
A
#
# COMPACT_ATOMS: atom_id res chain seq x y z
N CYS A 1 -30.19 59.59 -33.23
CA CYS A 1 -30.44 58.62 -32.14
C CYS A 1 -29.16 58.43 -31.34
N PRO A 2 -29.19 58.45 -29.99
CA PRO A 2 -28.01 58.12 -29.21
C PRO A 2 -27.75 56.61 -29.32
N SER A 3 -26.52 56.22 -29.63
CA SER A 3 -26.08 54.83 -29.63
C SER A 3 -25.92 54.36 -28.18
N THR A 4 -26.87 53.57 -27.69
CA THR A 4 -26.70 52.84 -26.44
C THR A 4 -25.70 51.71 -26.69
N THR A 5 -24.45 51.90 -26.30
CA THR A 5 -23.50 50.80 -26.13
C THR A 5 -24.02 49.89 -25.03
N THR A 6 -24.53 48.72 -25.39
CA THR A 6 -24.82 47.64 -24.46
C THR A 6 -23.50 47.16 -23.88
N THR A 7 -23.18 47.58 -22.65
CA THR A 7 -22.09 46.99 -21.88
C THR A 7 -22.43 45.53 -21.66
N VAL A 8 -21.71 44.61 -22.30
CA VAL A 8 -21.85 43.17 -22.06
C VAL A 8 -21.41 42.90 -20.62
N GLY A 9 -22.24 42.23 -19.82
CA GLY A 9 -21.87 41.84 -18.46
C GLY A 9 -20.64 40.94 -18.48
N ALA A 10 -19.64 41.27 -17.66
CA ALA A 10 -18.46 40.43 -17.50
C ALA A 10 -18.56 39.62 -16.20
N VAL A 11 -18.17 38.35 -16.26
CA VAL A 11 -17.99 37.47 -15.09
C VAL A 11 -16.51 37.26 -14.88
N LYS A 12 -16.06 37.49 -13.64
CA LYS A 12 -14.69 37.24 -13.21
C LYS A 12 -14.68 36.15 -12.16
N VAL A 13 -13.80 35.17 -12.34
CA VAL A 13 -13.61 34.05 -11.41
C VAL A 13 -12.18 34.02 -10.94
N LYS A 14 -12.01 33.96 -9.61
CA LYS A 14 -10.70 33.85 -8.94
C LYS A 14 -10.63 32.52 -8.19
N VAL A 15 -9.44 31.92 -8.20
CA VAL A 15 -9.13 30.65 -7.53
C VAL A 15 -8.10 30.90 -6.44
N PHE A 16 -8.28 30.32 -5.26
CA PHE A 16 -7.40 30.54 -4.10
C PHE A 16 -6.84 29.23 -3.53
N ASP A 17 -5.65 29.34 -2.92
CA ASP A 17 -5.02 28.29 -2.12
C ASP A 17 -5.61 28.22 -0.70
N ARG A 18 -5.16 27.21 0.07
CA ARG A 18 -5.63 26.95 1.44
C ARG A 18 -5.30 28.07 2.44
N ASN A 19 -4.35 28.93 2.12
CA ASN A 19 -3.94 30.07 2.94
C ASN A 19 -4.60 31.38 2.48
N GLY A 20 -5.51 31.32 1.49
CA GLY A 20 -6.16 32.48 0.89
C GLY A 20 -5.32 33.21 -0.16
N GLY A 21 -4.19 32.65 -0.58
CA GLY A 21 -3.38 33.16 -1.69
C GLY A 21 -4.05 32.93 -3.04
N LEU A 22 -3.99 33.92 -3.95
CA LEU A 22 -4.58 33.80 -5.28
C LEU A 22 -3.74 32.85 -6.15
N LEU A 23 -4.37 31.79 -6.66
CA LEU A 23 -3.77 30.84 -7.61
C LEU A 23 -3.97 31.26 -9.08
N GLY A 24 -5.08 31.92 -9.41
CA GLY A 24 -5.37 32.36 -10.78
C GLY A 24 -6.68 33.10 -10.95
N GLU A 25 -6.89 33.73 -12.11
CA GLU A 25 -8.08 34.47 -12.48
C GLU A 25 -8.46 34.25 -13.96
N VAL A 26 -9.76 34.16 -14.25
CA VAL A 26 -10.30 34.25 -15.61
C VAL A 26 -11.43 35.28 -15.66
N THR A 27 -11.55 36.00 -16.78
CA THR A 27 -12.64 36.96 -17.02
C THR A 27 -13.31 36.63 -18.36
N ASN A 28 -14.61 36.36 -18.33
CA ASN A 28 -15.42 36.22 -19.54
C ASN A 28 -16.20 37.52 -19.77
N SER A 29 -16.05 38.11 -20.96
CA SER A 29 -16.70 39.35 -21.39
C SER A 29 -17.62 39.15 -22.61
N LYS A 30 -18.06 37.91 -22.88
CA LYS A 30 -18.93 37.52 -24.01
C LYS A 30 -20.21 36.85 -23.51
N THR A 31 -21.29 36.93 -24.29
CA THR A 31 -22.55 36.23 -24.03
C THR A 31 -22.51 34.76 -24.46
N GLY A 32 -22.94 33.85 -23.58
CA GLY A 32 -23.04 32.40 -23.86
C GLY A 32 -22.23 31.52 -22.89
N THR A 33 -22.69 30.28 -22.67
CA THR A 33 -22.19 29.35 -21.65
C THR A 33 -20.77 28.84 -21.95
N GLU A 34 -19.90 28.91 -20.95
CA GLU A 34 -18.53 28.39 -20.99
C GLU A 34 -18.39 27.36 -19.85
N TYR A 35 -18.12 26.10 -20.16
CA TYR A 35 -17.74 25.11 -19.15
C TYR A 35 -16.37 25.51 -18.60
N LEU A 36 -16.29 25.81 -17.31
CA LEU A 36 -15.06 26.20 -16.62
C LEU A 36 -14.57 25.05 -15.75
N GLY A 37 -13.46 24.44 -16.14
CA GLY A 37 -12.71 23.48 -15.32
C GLY A 37 -11.53 24.16 -14.65
N PHE A 38 -11.23 23.79 -13.41
CA PHE A 38 -10.05 24.24 -12.68
C PHE A 38 -9.15 23.04 -12.40
N ALA A 39 -7.87 23.17 -12.71
CA ALA A 39 -6.83 22.18 -12.40
C ALA A 39 -5.57 22.93 -11.93
N THR A 40 -4.77 22.27 -11.11
CA THR A 40 -3.42 22.70 -10.77
C THR A 40 -2.46 22.16 -11.81
N ASP A 41 -1.41 22.90 -12.12
CA ASP A 41 -0.37 22.52 -13.09
C ASP A 41 0.52 21.36 -12.60
N ASP A 42 0.45 21.06 -11.31
CA ASP A 42 1.22 20.00 -10.66
C ASP A 42 0.36 18.82 -10.17
N ASP A 43 -0.90 18.73 -10.61
CA ASP A 43 -1.87 17.69 -10.23
C ASP A 43 -2.12 17.54 -8.71
N LYS A 44 -1.69 18.52 -7.88
CA LYS A 44 -1.90 18.46 -6.42
C LYS A 44 -3.20 19.14 -5.98
N GLU A 45 -3.77 18.65 -4.87
CA GLU A 45 -5.01 19.16 -4.25
C GLU A 45 -4.85 20.55 -3.56
N LYS A 46 -4.53 21.59 -4.34
CA LYS A 46 -4.24 22.94 -3.83
C LYS A 46 -5.41 23.91 -3.88
N ILE A 47 -6.42 23.64 -4.72
CA ILE A 47 -7.59 24.52 -4.85
C ILE A 47 -8.45 24.37 -3.59
N ALA A 48 -8.60 25.46 -2.83
CA ALA A 48 -9.34 25.46 -1.57
C ALA A 48 -10.64 26.26 -1.63
N GLY A 49 -10.86 27.02 -2.70
CA GLY A 49 -12.06 27.81 -2.88
C GLY A 49 -12.14 28.50 -4.25
N VAL A 50 -13.36 28.83 -4.65
CA VAL A 50 -13.67 29.59 -5.87
C VAL A 50 -14.50 30.81 -5.47
N GLN A 51 -14.12 31.99 -5.93
CA GLN A 51 -14.91 33.21 -5.77
C GLN A 51 -15.42 33.68 -7.13
N MET A 52 -16.74 33.86 -7.23
CA MET A 52 -17.40 34.43 -8.41
C MET A 52 -17.85 35.86 -8.07
N SER A 53 -17.66 36.79 -9.01
CA SER A 53 -18.12 38.18 -8.85
C SER A 53 -18.80 38.67 -10.12
N LEU A 54 -19.96 39.29 -9.93
CA LEU A 54 -20.78 39.89 -10.98
C LEU A 54 -20.39 41.37 -11.08
N LEU A 55 -19.85 41.80 -12.23
CA LEU A 55 -19.14 43.08 -12.34
C LEU A 55 -19.96 44.23 -12.92
N SER A 56 -21.23 44.02 -13.30
CA SER A 56 -22.08 45.09 -13.86
C SER A 56 -23.57 44.82 -13.63
N PRO A 57 -24.48 45.78 -13.82
CA PRO A 57 -25.92 45.50 -13.87
C PRO A 57 -26.34 45.17 -15.32
N GLU A 58 -26.88 43.98 -15.58
CA GLU A 58 -27.62 43.70 -16.81
C GLU A 58 -29.12 43.94 -16.61
N ASN A 59 -29.83 44.37 -17.66
CA ASN A 59 -31.27 44.69 -17.63
C ASN A 59 -32.21 43.46 -17.47
N GLY A 60 -31.69 42.36 -16.93
CA GLY A 60 -32.41 41.11 -16.65
C GLY A 60 -31.90 40.38 -15.40
N GLY A 61 -30.95 40.96 -14.65
CA GLY A 61 -30.30 40.28 -13.53
C GLY A 61 -29.36 39.15 -13.98
N TYR A 62 -28.83 38.41 -13.00
CA TYR A 62 -27.98 37.25 -13.24
C TYR A 62 -28.68 35.99 -12.71
N LEU A 63 -28.62 34.90 -13.46
CA LEU A 63 -28.99 33.58 -12.98
C LEU A 63 -27.71 32.75 -12.84
N ILE A 64 -27.38 32.38 -11.61
CA ILE A 64 -26.46 31.28 -11.35
C ILE A 64 -27.34 30.03 -11.28
N GLY A 65 -27.15 29.10 -12.20
CA GLY A 65 -27.80 27.80 -12.17
C GLY A 65 -27.15 26.88 -11.13
N ASP A 66 -26.98 25.60 -11.48
CA ASP A 66 -26.36 24.64 -10.58
C ASP A 66 -24.83 24.82 -10.50
N ILE A 67 -24.32 24.98 -9.28
CA ILE A 67 -22.90 24.79 -8.97
C ILE A 67 -22.76 23.36 -8.44
N SER A 68 -22.04 22.51 -9.18
CA SER A 68 -21.72 21.15 -8.73
C SER A 68 -20.21 21.01 -8.50
N PHE A 69 -19.85 20.52 -7.32
CA PHE A 69 -18.49 20.10 -7.01
C PHE A 69 -18.45 18.59 -7.16
N ILE A 70 -17.68 18.10 -8.13
CA ILE A 70 -17.32 16.69 -8.22
C ILE A 70 -15.99 16.51 -7.51
N GLN A 71 -15.98 15.71 -6.44
CA GLN A 71 -14.73 15.18 -5.92
C GLN A 71 -14.19 14.24 -7.00
N GLN A 72 -13.05 14.57 -7.60
CA GLN A 72 -12.25 13.53 -8.22
C GLN A 72 -11.79 12.65 -7.06
N VAL A 73 -12.52 11.56 -6.83
CA VAL A 73 -12.00 10.47 -6.01
C VAL A 73 -10.67 10.11 -6.65
N PRO A 74 -9.54 10.07 -5.90
CA PRO A 74 -8.30 9.53 -6.43
C PRO A 74 -8.65 8.26 -7.16
N GLN A 75 -8.30 8.18 -8.44
CA GLN A 75 -8.67 7.05 -9.27
C GLN A 75 -8.26 5.81 -8.48
N LYS A 76 -9.25 5.00 -8.06
CA LYS A 76 -9.01 3.80 -7.26
C LYS A 76 -8.01 2.99 -8.06
N VAL A 77 -6.75 2.98 -7.60
CA VAL A 77 -5.67 2.26 -8.25
C VAL A 77 -6.12 0.80 -8.32
N LEU A 78 -6.44 0.33 -9.53
CA LEU A 78 -6.96 -1.01 -9.74
C LEU A 78 -5.76 -1.93 -9.81
N CYS A 79 -5.37 -2.45 -8.65
CA CYS A 79 -4.35 -3.47 -8.62
C CYS A 79 -4.89 -4.75 -9.27
N GLN A 80 -4.28 -5.15 -10.39
CA GLN A 80 -4.58 -6.39 -11.10
C GLN A 80 -4.16 -7.55 -10.20
N ASN A 81 -5.06 -8.04 -9.35
CA ASN A 81 -4.80 -9.21 -8.50
C ASN A 81 -5.13 -10.52 -9.24
N THR A 82 -4.55 -10.68 -10.43
CA THR A 82 -4.69 -11.88 -11.25
C THR A 82 -3.35 -12.61 -11.29
N ALA A 83 -3.32 -13.85 -10.79
CA ALA A 83 -2.24 -14.79 -11.11
C ALA A 83 -2.19 -14.89 -12.65
N PRO A 84 -1.14 -14.36 -13.31
CA PRO A 84 0.26 -14.71 -13.15
C PRO A 84 1.21 -13.55 -12.76
N ASN A 85 0.72 -12.49 -12.12
CA ASN A 85 1.50 -11.25 -11.89
C ASN A 85 2.18 -11.11 -10.52
N ASN A 86 2.20 -12.16 -9.68
CA ASN A 86 2.91 -12.09 -8.40
C ASN A 86 4.43 -12.06 -8.63
N LEU A 87 5.07 -10.97 -8.22
CA LEU A 87 6.51 -10.77 -8.35
C LEU A 87 7.32 -11.46 -7.25
N VAL A 88 6.67 -11.93 -6.18
CA VAL A 88 7.32 -12.68 -5.10
C VAL A 88 7.43 -14.14 -5.50
N VAL A 89 8.67 -14.62 -5.59
CA VAL A 89 8.99 -16.05 -5.75
C VAL A 89 8.80 -16.76 -4.43
N ASN A 90 8.10 -17.89 -4.46
CA ASN A 90 7.90 -18.77 -3.30
C ASN A 90 7.31 -18.02 -2.08
N GLY A 91 6.32 -17.16 -2.32
CA GLY A 91 5.70 -16.33 -1.27
C GLY A 91 4.85 -17.08 -0.25
N SER A 92 4.38 -18.29 -0.60
CA SER A 92 3.75 -19.24 0.34
C SER A 92 4.72 -20.31 0.84
N PHE A 93 6.02 -20.13 0.63
CA PHE A 93 7.07 -20.99 1.17
C PHE A 93 7.01 -22.48 0.81
N GLU A 94 6.18 -22.91 -0.15
CA GLU A 94 5.97 -24.30 -0.60
C GLU A 94 7.21 -25.01 -1.21
N LYS A 95 8.34 -24.30 -1.28
CA LYS A 95 9.62 -24.85 -1.74
C LYS A 95 10.75 -24.56 -0.76
N PRO A 96 11.56 -25.57 -0.37
CA PRO A 96 11.40 -26.99 -0.69
C PRO A 96 10.19 -27.62 0.03
N ASP A 97 9.69 -28.76 -0.48
CA ASP A 97 8.58 -29.49 0.14
C ASP A 97 9.09 -30.21 1.40
N THR A 98 8.61 -29.78 2.57
CA THR A 98 9.05 -30.27 3.87
C THR A 98 8.66 -31.73 4.16
N GLN A 99 7.80 -32.32 3.33
CA GLN A 99 7.49 -33.76 3.39
C GLN A 99 8.59 -34.61 2.74
N THR A 100 9.38 -34.03 1.85
CA THR A 100 10.47 -34.71 1.12
C THR A 100 11.84 -34.31 1.62
N GLU A 101 11.99 -33.08 2.11
CA GLU A 101 13.21 -32.56 2.71
C GLU A 101 12.90 -32.08 4.14
N TYR A 102 13.47 -32.73 5.15
CA TYR A 102 13.17 -32.42 6.54
C TYR A 102 14.40 -32.48 7.44
N SER A 103 14.34 -31.75 8.55
CA SER A 103 15.39 -31.66 9.55
C SER A 103 15.09 -32.54 10.76
N TYR A 104 16.15 -32.96 11.45
CA TYR A 104 16.06 -33.72 12.71
C TYR A 104 15.21 -35.00 12.66
N GLY A 105 15.00 -35.57 11.47
CA GLY A 105 14.16 -36.76 11.28
C GLY A 105 12.65 -36.50 11.42
N VAL A 106 12.21 -35.24 11.47
CA VAL A 106 10.81 -34.86 11.67
C VAL A 106 10.19 -34.45 10.34
N LYS A 107 9.40 -35.34 9.74
CA LYS A 107 8.72 -35.07 8.47
C LYS A 107 7.79 -33.87 8.61
N GLY A 108 7.86 -32.93 7.66
CA GLY A 108 7.09 -31.68 7.71
C GLY A 108 7.76 -30.54 8.48
N PHE A 109 8.95 -30.76 9.06
CA PHE A 109 9.73 -29.73 9.72
C PHE A 109 11.08 -29.56 9.03
N LEU A 110 11.44 -28.34 8.66
CA LEU A 110 12.70 -28.05 8.00
C LEU A 110 13.34 -26.80 8.57
N VAL A 111 14.65 -26.87 8.82
CA VAL A 111 15.47 -25.74 9.25
C VAL A 111 16.55 -25.51 8.21
N LYS A 112 16.47 -24.41 7.46
CA LYS A 112 17.33 -24.20 6.30
C LYS A 112 17.51 -22.73 5.94
N THR A 113 18.67 -22.39 5.41
CA THR A 113 18.89 -21.20 4.59
C THR A 113 19.95 -21.50 3.51
N PRO A 114 19.84 -20.96 2.28
CA PRO A 114 18.69 -20.22 1.75
C PRO A 114 17.54 -21.16 1.35
N ILE A 115 16.36 -20.58 1.11
CA ILE A 115 15.23 -21.24 0.45
C ILE A 115 14.98 -20.58 -0.91
N GLU A 116 14.21 -21.22 -1.79
CA GLU A 116 13.93 -20.66 -3.11
C GLU A 116 13.29 -19.27 -2.97
N GLY A 117 13.85 -18.28 -3.67
CA GLY A 117 13.37 -16.89 -3.66
C GLY A 117 13.79 -16.05 -2.46
N TRP A 118 14.24 -16.64 -1.34
CA TRP A 118 14.49 -15.88 -0.10
C TRP A 118 15.91 -16.06 0.43
N GLN A 119 16.54 -14.94 0.74
CA GLN A 119 17.74 -14.86 1.56
C GLN A 119 17.35 -14.70 3.02
N SER A 120 18.11 -15.31 3.93
CA SER A 120 17.91 -15.14 5.36
C SER A 120 19.22 -14.80 6.08
N SER A 121 19.15 -14.01 7.15
CA SER A 121 20.29 -13.72 8.03
C SER A 121 20.79 -14.96 8.79
N GLN A 122 19.90 -15.92 9.05
CA GLN A 122 20.17 -17.17 9.76
C GLN A 122 19.34 -18.32 9.16
N ASN A 123 19.42 -19.52 9.74
CA ASN A 123 18.45 -20.56 9.39
C ASN A 123 17.04 -20.10 9.74
N ILE A 124 16.06 -20.48 8.91
CA ILE A 124 14.63 -20.27 9.17
C ILE A 124 13.94 -21.62 9.34
N GLU A 125 12.85 -21.62 10.08
CA GLU A 125 11.98 -22.77 10.25
C GLU A 125 10.86 -22.75 9.21
N ILE A 126 10.60 -23.91 8.61
CA ILE A 126 9.48 -24.12 7.70
C ILE A 126 8.65 -25.28 8.25
N ASN A 127 7.39 -25.00 8.53
CA ASN A 127 6.48 -25.90 9.18
C ASN A 127 5.37 -26.33 8.22
N HIS A 128 5.14 -27.64 8.10
CA HIS A 128 4.03 -28.20 7.35
C HIS A 128 2.75 -28.17 8.17
N LYS A 129 1.61 -28.05 7.50
CA LYS A 129 0.31 -28.04 8.14
C LYS A 129 -0.06 -29.30 8.93
N ASP A 130 0.66 -30.38 8.67
CA ASP A 130 0.42 -31.69 9.28
C ASP A 130 1.04 -31.78 10.68
N LEU A 131 1.84 -30.79 11.09
CA LEU A 131 2.39 -30.67 12.44
C LEU A 131 1.38 -30.08 13.45
N GLY A 132 0.11 -29.97 13.07
CA GLY A 132 -0.96 -29.49 13.95
C GLY A 132 -1.23 -27.97 13.86
N LYS A 133 -0.70 -27.30 12.84
CA LYS A 133 -0.90 -25.86 12.58
C LYS A 133 -1.34 -25.64 11.16
N SER A 134 -2.47 -24.97 10.93
CA SER A 134 -2.91 -24.72 9.55
C SER A 134 -2.05 -23.64 8.90
N ALA A 135 -1.45 -23.94 7.74
CA ALA A 135 -0.91 -22.92 6.85
C ALA A 135 -2.04 -22.02 6.33
N TYR A 136 -1.75 -20.74 6.11
CA TYR A 136 -2.72 -19.82 5.54
C TYR A 136 -2.97 -20.13 4.06
N SER A 137 -1.90 -20.46 3.33
CA SER A 137 -1.90 -20.86 1.93
C SER A 137 -1.10 -22.15 1.76
N GLY A 138 -1.51 -22.98 0.80
CA GLY A 138 -0.78 -24.22 0.49
C GLY A 138 -0.71 -25.23 1.63
N SER A 139 0.50 -25.65 1.98
CA SER A 139 0.77 -26.71 2.96
C SER A 139 1.87 -26.36 3.94
N GLN A 140 2.60 -25.26 3.78
CA GLN A 140 3.67 -24.87 4.69
C GLN A 140 3.79 -23.36 4.84
N PHE A 141 4.41 -22.92 5.93
CA PHE A 141 4.64 -21.52 6.25
C PHE A 141 6.02 -21.36 6.91
N VAL A 142 6.56 -20.14 6.94
CA VAL A 142 7.84 -19.84 7.60
C VAL A 142 7.61 -19.33 9.02
N ASP A 143 8.50 -19.70 9.93
CA ASP A 143 8.61 -19.16 11.30
C ASP A 143 9.94 -18.41 11.43
N LEU A 144 9.87 -17.15 11.87
CA LEU A 144 11.01 -16.22 11.91
C LEU A 144 11.79 -16.23 13.24
N ASP A 145 11.34 -16.95 14.27
CA ASP A 145 12.16 -17.18 15.48
C ASP A 145 12.74 -18.60 15.50
N SER A 146 13.61 -18.87 14.53
CA SER A 146 14.18 -20.21 14.34
C SER A 146 15.13 -20.58 15.47
N ILE A 147 14.83 -21.67 16.20
CA ILE A 147 15.67 -22.29 17.26
C ILE A 147 16.39 -21.25 18.15
N ASN A 148 15.63 -20.39 18.84
CA ASN A 148 16.13 -19.29 19.69
C ASN A 148 17.00 -18.28 18.94
N ALA A 149 16.60 -17.92 17.72
CA ALA A 149 17.26 -16.87 16.96
C ALA A 149 16.24 -16.05 16.18
N THR A 150 16.27 -14.73 16.40
CA THR A 150 15.55 -13.79 15.53
C THR A 150 16.17 -13.79 14.14
N THR A 151 15.33 -13.74 13.12
CA THR A 151 15.74 -13.83 11.72
C THR A 151 15.24 -12.65 10.91
N LYS A 152 15.91 -12.44 9.78
CA LYS A 152 15.50 -11.52 8.74
C LYS A 152 15.47 -12.27 7.43
N ILE A 153 14.33 -12.28 6.76
CA ILE A 153 14.20 -12.80 5.39
C ILE A 153 14.05 -11.66 4.38
N SER A 154 14.58 -11.83 3.18
CA SER A 154 14.49 -10.83 2.13
C SER A 154 14.47 -11.41 0.72
N GLN A 155 13.80 -10.70 -0.17
CA GLN A 155 13.80 -10.98 -1.60
C GLN A 155 14.06 -9.69 -2.38
N LYS A 156 14.97 -9.78 -3.35
CA LYS A 156 15.19 -8.71 -4.33
C LYS A 156 14.19 -8.86 -5.45
N ILE A 157 13.40 -7.83 -5.70
CA ILE A 157 12.31 -7.84 -6.66
C ILE A 157 12.58 -6.78 -7.73
N ALA A 158 12.52 -7.17 -8.99
CA ALA A 158 12.58 -6.22 -10.11
C ALA A 158 11.31 -5.35 -10.12
N THR A 159 11.50 -4.04 -10.09
CA THR A 159 10.44 -3.03 -9.98
C THR A 159 10.62 -1.92 -11.01
N GLN A 160 9.61 -1.05 -11.14
CA GLN A 160 9.62 0.10 -12.04
C GLN A 160 9.47 1.37 -11.21
N VAL A 161 10.43 2.29 -11.33
CA VAL A 161 10.43 3.56 -10.59
C VAL A 161 9.12 4.33 -10.83
N GLY A 162 8.50 4.81 -9.75
CA GLY A 162 7.24 5.56 -9.77
C GLY A 162 5.99 4.71 -9.97
N LYS A 163 6.11 3.37 -10.02
CA LYS A 163 4.96 2.47 -10.04
C LYS A 163 4.55 2.05 -8.64
N THR A 164 3.24 1.95 -8.44
CA THR A 164 2.63 1.42 -7.22
C THR A 164 2.39 -0.07 -7.35
N TYR A 165 2.65 -0.79 -6.26
CA TYR A 165 2.46 -2.22 -6.11
C TYR A 165 1.57 -2.47 -4.91
N LYS A 166 0.75 -3.52 -4.97
CA LYS A 166 0.02 -4.04 -3.81
C LYS A 166 0.81 -5.17 -3.19
N LEU A 167 1.31 -4.95 -1.98
CA LEU A 167 1.91 -5.95 -1.12
C LEU A 167 0.81 -6.55 -0.22
N THR A 168 0.70 -7.88 -0.25
CA THR A 168 -0.20 -8.63 0.63
C THR A 168 0.56 -9.80 1.26
N PHE A 169 0.35 -10.06 2.54
CA PHE A 169 0.88 -11.24 3.23
C PHE A 169 -0.03 -11.60 4.42
N ALA A 170 0.06 -12.84 4.87
CA ALA A 170 -0.57 -13.30 6.09
C ALA A 170 0.48 -13.47 7.19
N PHE A 171 0.19 -12.99 8.40
CA PHE A 171 1.02 -13.21 9.56
C PHE A 171 0.19 -13.70 10.75
N GLU A 172 0.79 -14.50 11.62
CA GLU A 172 0.22 -14.88 12.91
C GLU A 172 1.31 -14.84 13.99
N ALA A 173 0.89 -14.64 15.23
CA ALA A 173 1.74 -14.96 16.37
C ALA A 173 1.87 -16.48 16.52
N SER A 174 2.93 -16.90 17.19
CA SER A 174 3.12 -18.24 17.71
C SER A 174 1.99 -18.63 18.67
N ASP A 175 1.99 -19.89 19.11
CA ASP A 175 1.01 -20.43 20.05
C ASP A 175 1.60 -20.68 21.44
N ASN A 176 2.46 -19.78 21.92
CA ASN A 176 3.07 -19.91 23.23
C ASN A 176 2.06 -19.63 24.37
N LEU A 177 1.26 -20.64 24.70
CA LEU A 177 0.23 -20.57 25.75
C LEU A 177 0.79 -20.31 27.16
N ALA A 178 2.12 -20.39 27.34
CA ALA A 178 2.77 -20.25 28.64
C ALA A 178 3.33 -18.83 28.90
N ALA A 179 3.42 -17.97 27.88
CA ALA A 179 4.01 -16.64 27.99
C ALA A 179 3.00 -15.53 27.62
N VAL A 180 3.11 -14.39 28.29
CA VAL A 180 2.53 -13.11 27.82
C VAL A 180 3.67 -12.34 27.17
N GLU A 181 4.29 -12.96 26.17
CA GLU A 181 5.29 -12.32 25.32
C GLU A 181 4.59 -11.77 24.06
N HIS A 182 5.37 -11.08 23.23
CA HIS A 182 4.88 -10.38 22.06
C HIS A 182 5.74 -10.76 20.86
N ASP A 183 5.07 -11.30 19.84
CA ASP A 183 5.62 -11.64 18.54
C ASP A 183 5.59 -10.42 17.62
N LYS A 184 6.76 -10.08 17.08
CA LYS A 184 6.95 -8.84 16.32
C LYS A 184 7.38 -9.11 14.90
N LEU A 185 6.84 -8.29 13.99
CA LEU A 185 7.18 -8.35 12.58
C LEU A 185 7.37 -6.95 12.01
N ASN A 186 8.61 -6.62 11.69
CA ASN A 186 8.96 -5.43 10.95
C ASN A 186 8.90 -5.73 9.45
N VAL A 187 8.20 -4.87 8.71
CA VAL A 187 8.02 -4.99 7.25
C VAL A 187 8.74 -3.84 6.58
N TYR A 188 9.61 -4.13 5.63
CA TYR A 188 10.41 -3.12 4.93
C TYR A 188 10.21 -3.18 3.42
N TRP A 189 10.20 -2.00 2.80
CA TRP A 189 10.22 -1.80 1.36
C TRP A 189 11.41 -0.93 0.98
N GLY A 190 12.40 -1.55 0.36
CA GLY A 190 13.73 -0.96 0.21
C GLY A 190 14.39 -0.78 1.57
N ASN A 191 14.74 0.47 1.89
CA ASN A 191 15.34 0.85 3.18
C ASN A 191 14.34 1.48 4.15
N GLU A 192 13.05 1.51 3.80
CA GLU A 192 12.01 2.16 4.58
C GLU A 192 11.21 1.12 5.36
N LEU A 193 11.03 1.36 6.67
CA LEU A 193 10.10 0.62 7.50
C LEU A 193 8.68 1.00 7.08
N LEU A 194 7.91 0.04 6.57
CA LEU A 194 6.51 0.22 6.25
C LEU A 194 5.63 0.10 7.48
N GLU A 195 5.87 -0.92 8.28
CA GLU A 195 5.09 -1.22 9.48
C GLU A 195 5.92 -2.01 10.48
N ALA A 196 5.64 -1.79 11.76
CA ALA A 196 6.10 -2.63 12.87
C ALA A 196 4.87 -3.26 13.54
N LEU A 197 4.60 -4.52 13.21
CA LEU A 197 3.49 -5.30 13.74
C LEU A 197 3.89 -5.94 15.07
N ASP A 198 2.92 -6.06 15.95
CA ASP A 198 3.09 -6.55 17.31
C ASP A 198 1.81 -7.29 17.73
N LYS A 199 1.92 -8.60 18.00
CA LYS A 199 0.84 -9.46 18.47
C LYS A 199 1.23 -10.19 19.76
N LEU A 200 0.23 -10.48 20.59
CA LEU A 200 0.42 -11.37 21.74
C LEU A 200 0.57 -12.82 21.27
N ASP A 201 1.49 -13.60 21.86
CA ASP A 201 1.81 -15.00 21.51
C ASP A 201 0.66 -16.02 21.67
N ASN A 202 -0.55 -15.57 21.98
CA ASN A 202 -1.75 -16.41 22.04
C ASN A 202 -2.83 -15.99 21.03
N ASP A 203 -2.56 -14.97 20.23
CA ASP A 203 -3.38 -14.55 19.10
C ASP A 203 -2.94 -15.28 17.83
N THR A 204 -3.28 -16.57 17.80
CA THR A 204 -2.92 -17.51 16.72
C THR A 204 -3.82 -17.39 15.50
N ALA A 205 -4.48 -16.27 15.30
CA ALA A 205 -5.29 -16.03 14.12
C ALA A 205 -4.45 -15.36 13.03
N TRP A 206 -4.40 -16.00 11.86
CA TRP A 206 -3.85 -15.39 10.66
C TRP A 206 -4.53 -14.07 10.34
N GLU A 207 -3.74 -13.02 10.19
CA GLU A 207 -4.17 -11.70 9.76
C GLU A 207 -3.55 -11.35 8.42
N VAL A 208 -4.37 -10.77 7.54
CA VAL A 208 -3.96 -10.41 6.18
C VAL A 208 -3.65 -8.92 6.12
N MET A 209 -2.41 -8.61 5.85
CA MET A 209 -1.93 -7.24 5.68
C MET A 209 -1.95 -6.84 4.22
N ASN A 210 -2.27 -5.57 3.96
CA ASN A 210 -2.41 -5.04 2.61
C ASN A 210 -1.84 -3.62 2.55
N TYR A 211 -0.82 -3.41 1.74
CA TYR A 211 -0.16 -2.12 1.57
C TYR A 211 -0.03 -1.77 0.09
N ASP A 212 -0.25 -0.50 -0.23
CA ASP A 212 0.11 0.07 -1.52
C ASP A 212 1.48 0.75 -1.37
N VAL A 213 2.48 0.25 -2.10
CA VAL A 213 3.89 0.66 -1.99
C VAL A 213 4.41 1.19 -3.32
N GLU A 214 5.12 2.30 -3.31
CA GLU A 214 5.73 2.88 -4.51
C GLU A 214 7.19 2.45 -4.65
N ALA A 215 7.60 1.99 -5.84
CA ALA A 215 8.99 1.67 -6.10
C ALA A 215 9.81 2.93 -6.42
N LYS A 216 10.90 3.13 -5.66
CA LYS A 216 11.87 4.24 -5.84
C LYS A 216 13.08 3.86 -6.70
N THR A 217 13.25 2.57 -6.95
CA THR A 217 14.37 1.96 -7.68
C THR A 217 13.84 0.97 -8.71
N THR A 218 14.71 0.47 -9.59
CA THR A 218 14.38 -0.60 -10.56
C THR A 218 14.52 -2.01 -9.96
N GLU A 219 15.10 -2.11 -8.76
CA GLU A 219 15.16 -3.31 -7.94
C GLU A 219 14.89 -2.87 -6.50
N THR A 220 13.84 -3.42 -5.88
CA THR A 220 13.48 -3.13 -4.49
C THR A 220 13.68 -4.37 -3.64
N ILE A 221 14.23 -4.20 -2.43
CA ILE A 221 14.32 -5.27 -1.44
C ILE A 221 13.02 -5.27 -0.63
N LEU A 222 12.26 -6.35 -0.68
CA LEU A 222 11.20 -6.63 0.29
C LEU A 222 11.83 -7.45 1.42
N SER A 223 11.66 -7.03 2.68
CA SER A 223 12.16 -7.82 3.81
C SER A 223 11.25 -7.79 5.02
N PHE A 224 11.34 -8.87 5.79
CA PHE A 224 10.61 -9.11 7.03
C PHE A 224 11.60 -9.51 8.11
N ASP A 225 11.46 -8.99 9.32
CA ASP A 225 12.28 -9.43 10.44
C ASP A 225 11.61 -9.29 11.81
N ASN A 226 12.05 -10.09 12.77
CA ASN A 226 11.66 -10.02 14.18
C ASN A 226 12.85 -9.61 15.08
N LEU A 227 13.78 -8.79 14.58
CA LEU A 227 15.04 -8.48 15.29
C LEU A 227 14.86 -7.71 16.62
N ASN A 228 13.67 -7.16 16.86
CA ASN A 228 13.27 -6.44 18.08
C ASN A 228 12.42 -7.29 19.05
N GLU A 229 12.36 -8.60 18.81
CA GLU A 229 11.76 -9.64 19.66
C GLU A 229 12.82 -10.34 20.51
N LYS A 230 12.38 -11.05 21.55
CA LYS A 230 13.24 -11.94 22.32
C LYS A 230 13.28 -13.31 21.63
N ALA A 231 14.47 -13.75 21.24
CA ALA A 231 14.64 -15.08 20.68
C ALA A 231 14.35 -16.17 21.72
N ASN A 232 13.24 -16.90 21.56
CA ASN A 232 12.71 -17.87 22.53
C ASN A 232 12.15 -19.14 21.84
N SER A 233 12.26 -19.25 20.51
CA SER A 233 11.68 -20.29 19.62
C SER A 233 10.15 -20.23 19.45
N TYR A 234 9.56 -19.08 19.77
CA TYR A 234 8.14 -18.77 19.64
C TYR A 234 8.07 -17.39 19.01
N GLY A 235 7.96 -17.35 17.68
CA GLY A 235 8.01 -16.10 16.95
C GLY A 235 6.91 -15.95 15.92
N THR A 236 6.98 -14.82 15.24
CA THR A 236 6.05 -14.52 14.15
C THR A 236 6.18 -15.51 13.00
N ARG A 237 5.03 -16.03 12.56
CA ARG A 237 4.92 -16.85 11.36
C ARG A 237 4.37 -16.02 10.20
N LEU A 238 4.83 -16.35 8.99
CA LEU A 238 4.52 -15.62 7.77
C LEU A 238 4.14 -16.59 6.64
N ASP A 239 3.16 -16.19 5.82
CA ASP A 239 2.70 -16.96 4.68
C ASP A 239 2.06 -16.03 3.61
N ALA A 240 1.84 -16.57 2.41
CA ALA A 240 1.12 -15.95 1.30
C ALA A 240 1.59 -14.55 0.90
N VAL A 241 2.90 -14.32 0.95
CA VAL A 241 3.50 -13.07 0.52
C VAL A 241 3.31 -12.91 -0.99
N SER A 242 2.73 -11.79 -1.39
CA SER A 242 2.49 -11.46 -2.78
C SER A 242 2.72 -9.97 -3.04
N LEU A 243 3.21 -9.68 -4.23
CA LEU A 243 3.44 -8.32 -4.71
C LEU A 243 2.96 -8.22 -6.15
N ASN A 244 1.93 -7.41 -6.39
CA ASN A 244 1.34 -7.25 -7.72
C ASN A 244 1.44 -5.79 -8.16
N LEU A 245 1.88 -5.55 -9.40
CA LEU A 245 1.88 -4.21 -9.98
C LEU A 245 0.44 -3.68 -10.12
N CYS A 246 0.20 -2.47 -9.66
CA CYS A 246 -1.08 -1.81 -9.88
C CYS A 246 -1.06 -1.02 -11.19
N GLN A 247 -2.19 -1.04 -11.93
CA GLN A 247 -2.35 -0.40 -13.23
C GLN A 247 -3.48 0.62 -13.21
#